data_AF-A0A661JS24-F1
#
_entry.id   AF-A0A661JS24-F1
#
_cell.length_a   1.000
_cell.length_b   1.000
_cell.length_c   1.000
_cell.angle_alpha   90.00
_cell.angle_beta   90.00
_cell.angle_gamma   90.00
#
_symmetry.space_group_name_H-M   'P 1'
#
loop_
_entity.id
_entity.type
_entity.pdbx_description
1 polymer ?
#
loop_
_entity_poly.entity_id
_entity_poly.type
_entity_poly.pdbx_seq_one_letter_code
_entity_poly.pdbx_strand_id
1 'polypeptide(L)'
;MSVSYDEDDYYVGLDGGMQWRSFFANWDFIYQWGDIDFDENVVEKGTDDSLDRSAYFIHTDLGYHWTPKFTTTFTFWYASGDDDPDDGDADNYDNIDTDVPGDVVIFEEQVTDDNSWTDAPYLLDKGFIMFRLKANYQVTKKWSIAPAVAYMLLAEDTYNGDDDVGWEMMLFSKYNIWKNLNFNFAAGYLVAGDAMDAWARDANISNDYDGDADDQWRVTAGIRFKF
;
A
#
# COMPACT_ATOMS: atom_id res chain seq x y z
N MET A 1 -5.02 -31.32 8.55
CA MET A 1 -4.02 -31.69 7.54
C MET A 1 -3.37 -30.40 7.08
N SER A 2 -2.07 -30.37 6.80
CA SER A 2 -1.45 -29.21 6.17
C SER A 2 -1.65 -29.36 4.68
N VAL A 3 -2.27 -28.37 4.04
CA VAL A 3 -2.24 -28.20 2.59
C VAL A 3 -0.80 -27.90 2.20
N SER A 4 -0.31 -28.55 1.15
CA SER A 4 1.00 -28.26 0.55
C SER A 4 0.74 -27.73 -0.85
N TYR A 5 1.54 -26.76 -1.26
CA TYR A 5 1.47 -26.16 -2.58
C TYR A 5 2.88 -25.89 -3.13
N ASP A 6 2.97 -25.80 -4.45
CA ASP A 6 4.13 -25.34 -5.21
C ASP A 6 3.69 -24.12 -6.04
N GLU A 7 4.53 -23.10 -6.15
CA GLU A 7 4.17 -21.82 -6.76
C GLU A 7 5.27 -21.38 -7.72
N ASP A 8 4.89 -21.23 -8.98
CA ASP A 8 5.78 -20.81 -10.08
C ASP A 8 5.33 -19.43 -10.60
N ASP A 9 5.83 -18.37 -9.96
CA ASP A 9 5.53 -16.98 -10.30
C ASP A 9 6.58 -16.31 -11.19
N TYR A 10 6.09 -15.56 -12.18
CA TYR A 10 6.90 -14.79 -13.10
C TYR A 10 6.43 -13.33 -13.15
N TYR A 11 7.40 -12.41 -13.13
CA TYR A 11 7.13 -10.98 -13.16
C TYR A 11 7.79 -10.31 -14.37
N VAL A 12 7.05 -9.45 -15.05
CA VAL A 12 7.61 -8.54 -16.05
C VAL A 12 7.17 -7.11 -15.75
N GLY A 13 8.17 -6.24 -15.61
CA GLY A 13 7.95 -4.85 -15.22
C GLY A 13 8.49 -3.85 -16.21
N LEU A 14 7.88 -2.67 -16.23
CA LEU A 14 8.39 -1.45 -16.85
C LEU A 14 8.29 -0.30 -15.84
N ASP A 15 9.44 0.19 -15.40
CA ASP A 15 9.56 1.44 -14.66
C ASP A 15 10.00 2.59 -15.58
N GLY A 16 9.68 3.81 -15.18
CA GLY A 16 10.15 4.97 -15.90
C GLY A 16 9.77 6.30 -15.27
N GLY A 17 10.32 7.36 -15.85
CA GLY A 17 9.97 8.71 -15.46
C GLY A 17 10.24 9.71 -16.56
N MET A 18 9.49 10.80 -16.53
CA MET A 18 9.68 11.93 -17.42
C MET A 18 9.64 13.23 -16.62
N GLN A 19 10.47 14.19 -17.06
CA GLN A 19 10.39 15.56 -16.56
C GLN A 19 10.28 16.53 -17.73
N TRP A 20 9.25 17.37 -17.69
CA TRP A 20 9.03 18.43 -18.66
C TRP A 20 8.77 19.75 -17.95
N ARG A 21 9.81 20.60 -17.93
CA ARG A 21 9.81 21.88 -17.20
C ARG A 21 9.48 21.64 -15.72
N SER A 22 8.38 22.22 -15.24
CA SER A 22 7.89 22.08 -13.86
C SER A 22 7.14 20.77 -13.63
N PHE A 23 6.64 20.12 -14.67
CA PHE A 23 5.90 18.87 -14.55
C PHE A 23 6.87 17.68 -14.51
N PHE A 24 6.55 16.68 -13.70
CA PHE A 24 7.19 15.37 -13.74
C PHE A 24 6.15 14.27 -13.62
N ALA A 25 6.49 13.10 -14.15
CA ALA A 25 5.77 11.87 -13.87
C ALA A 25 6.76 10.72 -13.63
N ASN A 26 6.45 9.81 -12.72
CA ASN A 26 7.11 8.53 -12.56
C ASN A 26 6.05 7.43 -12.61
N TRP A 27 6.40 6.25 -13.11
CA TRP A 27 5.48 5.13 -13.16
C TRP A 27 6.21 3.81 -13.04
N ASP A 28 5.49 2.83 -12.51
CA ASP A 28 5.89 1.44 -12.41
C ASP A 28 4.68 0.61 -12.84
N PHE A 29 4.88 -0.29 -13.81
CA PHE A 29 3.85 -1.23 -14.26
C PHE A 29 4.45 -2.63 -14.18
N ILE A 30 3.79 -3.54 -13.49
CA ILE A 30 4.22 -4.93 -13.38
C ILE A 30 3.05 -5.82 -13.74
N TYR A 31 3.31 -6.82 -14.57
CA TYR A 31 2.41 -7.93 -14.82
C TYR A 31 3.04 -9.19 -14.21
N GLN A 32 2.24 -9.91 -13.43
CA GLN A 32 2.59 -11.18 -12.82
C GLN A 32 1.76 -12.28 -13.49
N TRP A 33 2.40 -13.39 -13.81
CA TRP A 33 1.71 -14.59 -14.28
C TRP A 33 2.40 -15.83 -13.75
N GLY A 34 1.70 -16.96 -13.73
CA GLY A 34 2.21 -18.18 -13.15
C GLY A 34 1.12 -19.20 -12.87
N ASP A 35 1.46 -20.17 -12.04
CA ASP A 35 0.54 -21.19 -11.56
C ASP A 35 0.87 -21.57 -10.11
N ILE A 36 -0.17 -21.94 -9.37
CA ILE A 36 -0.08 -22.42 -7.98
C ILE A 36 -0.69 -23.82 -7.95
N ASP A 37 0.16 -24.84 -7.82
CA ASP A 37 -0.24 -26.24 -7.77
C ASP A 37 -0.40 -26.69 -6.31
N PHE A 38 -1.44 -27.45 -6.01
CA PHE A 38 -1.79 -27.96 -4.68
C PHE A 38 -1.80 -29.49 -4.64
N ASP A 39 -1.45 -30.06 -3.49
CA ASP A 39 -1.50 -31.52 -3.28
C ASP A 39 -2.94 -32.06 -3.11
N GLU A 40 -3.95 -31.19 -3.10
CA GLU A 40 -5.37 -31.51 -2.99
C GLU A 40 -6.25 -30.51 -3.75
N ASN A 41 -7.50 -30.89 -4.05
CA ASN A 41 -8.45 -29.99 -4.71
C ASN A 41 -8.72 -28.77 -3.82
N VAL A 42 -8.48 -27.57 -4.36
CA VAL A 42 -8.67 -26.31 -3.63
C VAL A 42 -9.95 -25.58 -3.98
N VAL A 43 -10.56 -25.89 -5.13
CA VAL A 43 -11.81 -25.29 -5.56
C VAL A 43 -13.00 -26.07 -5.01
N GLU A 44 -13.89 -25.44 -4.21
CA GLU A 44 -15.00 -26.10 -3.48
C GLU A 44 -15.96 -26.87 -4.42
N LYS A 45 -16.02 -26.47 -5.70
CA LYS A 45 -16.90 -27.06 -6.73
C LYS A 45 -16.15 -27.67 -7.92
N GLY A 46 -14.82 -27.76 -7.84
CA GLY A 46 -13.93 -28.21 -8.92
C GLY A 46 -13.22 -29.54 -8.65
N THR A 47 -12.47 -29.99 -9.65
CA THR A 47 -11.39 -30.99 -9.47
C THR A 47 -10.01 -30.35 -9.63
N ASP A 48 -9.96 -29.02 -9.59
CA ASP A 48 -8.76 -28.28 -9.89
C ASP A 48 -7.91 -28.26 -8.62
N ASP A 49 -6.72 -28.81 -8.81
CA ASP A 49 -5.60 -28.81 -7.88
C ASP A 49 -4.59 -27.74 -8.27
N SER A 50 -4.94 -26.80 -9.16
CA SER A 50 -4.09 -25.70 -9.62
C SER A 50 -4.88 -24.39 -9.75
N LEU A 51 -4.24 -23.25 -9.49
CA LEU A 51 -4.76 -21.91 -9.78
C LEU A 51 -3.85 -21.19 -10.79
N ASP A 52 -4.42 -20.58 -11.84
CA ASP A 52 -3.69 -19.80 -12.84
C ASP A 52 -3.53 -18.34 -12.35
N ARG A 53 -2.29 -17.84 -12.22
CA ARG A 53 -2.01 -16.45 -11.80
C ARG A 53 -2.00 -15.50 -13.00
N SER A 54 -2.73 -14.38 -12.90
CA SER A 54 -2.66 -13.27 -13.87
C SER A 54 -2.97 -11.91 -13.23
N ALA A 55 -1.97 -11.29 -12.61
CA ALA A 55 -2.15 -10.11 -11.78
C ALA A 55 -1.39 -8.87 -12.26
N TYR A 56 -1.82 -7.69 -11.81
CA TYR A 56 -1.26 -6.40 -12.23
C TYR A 56 -0.93 -5.50 -11.04
N PHE A 57 0.19 -4.79 -11.15
CA PHE A 57 0.54 -3.68 -10.29
C PHE A 57 0.83 -2.42 -11.11
N ILE A 58 0.27 -1.30 -10.66
CA ILE A 58 0.43 0.01 -11.27
C ILE A 58 0.72 1.02 -10.16
N HIS A 59 1.82 1.74 -10.29
CA HIS A 59 2.11 2.91 -9.49
C HIS A 59 2.41 4.09 -10.42
N THR A 60 1.86 5.27 -10.12
CA THR A 60 2.11 6.47 -10.91
C THR A 60 2.11 7.71 -10.03
N ASP A 61 3.19 8.46 -10.08
CA ASP A 61 3.31 9.79 -9.51
C ASP A 61 3.20 10.85 -10.60
N LEU A 62 2.26 11.78 -10.49
CA LEU A 62 2.14 12.97 -11.33
C LEU A 62 2.38 14.21 -10.49
N GLY A 63 3.41 15.00 -10.80
CA GLY A 63 3.77 16.13 -9.96
C GLY A 63 4.13 17.41 -10.67
N TYR A 64 4.06 18.51 -9.91
CA TYR A 64 4.30 19.85 -10.40
C TYR A 64 5.14 20.68 -9.43
N HIS A 65 6.23 21.22 -9.92
CA HIS A 65 7.10 22.18 -9.25
C HIS A 65 6.53 23.60 -9.41
N TRP A 66 5.73 24.03 -8.45
CA TRP A 66 5.20 25.40 -8.41
C TRP A 66 6.31 26.43 -8.18
N THR A 67 7.23 26.08 -7.28
CA THR A 67 8.42 26.88 -6.97
C THR A 67 9.57 25.94 -6.60
N PRO A 68 10.82 26.41 -6.50
CA PRO A 68 11.93 25.60 -5.98
C PRO A 68 11.73 25.07 -4.55
N LYS A 69 10.72 25.57 -3.81
CA LYS A 69 10.42 25.18 -2.43
C LYS A 69 9.10 24.44 -2.29
N PHE A 70 8.29 24.36 -3.34
CA PHE A 70 6.92 23.86 -3.26
C PHE A 70 6.60 22.97 -4.46
N THR A 71 6.32 21.71 -4.17
CA THR A 71 5.97 20.69 -5.16
C THR A 71 4.73 19.95 -4.67
N THR A 72 3.77 19.73 -5.55
CA THR A 72 2.64 18.83 -5.29
C THR A 72 2.79 17.56 -6.14
N THR A 73 2.41 16.42 -5.58
CA THR A 73 2.39 15.13 -6.25
C THR A 73 1.03 14.49 -6.03
N PHE A 74 0.44 14.00 -7.10
CA PHE A 74 -0.67 13.07 -7.07
C PHE A 74 -0.12 11.67 -7.31
N THR A 75 -0.41 10.72 -6.43
CA THR A 75 -0.07 9.31 -6.58
C THR A 75 -1.34 8.53 -6.91
N PHE A 76 -1.27 7.71 -7.95
CA PHE A 76 -2.20 6.60 -8.19
C PHE A 76 -1.47 5.29 -7.94
N TRP A 77 -2.13 4.39 -7.26
CA TRP A 77 -1.62 3.06 -6.94
C TRP A 77 -2.75 2.07 -7.16
N TYR A 78 -2.45 0.97 -7.82
CA TYR A 78 -3.34 -0.14 -8.04
C TYR A 78 -2.56 -1.46 -7.93
N ALA A 79 -3.09 -2.39 -7.15
CA ALA A 79 -2.69 -3.79 -7.14
C ALA A 79 -3.98 -4.60 -7.34
N SER A 80 -3.99 -5.54 -8.28
CA SER A 80 -5.18 -6.36 -8.53
C SER A 80 -5.48 -7.26 -7.32
N GLY A 81 -6.77 -7.56 -7.16
CA GLY A 81 -7.29 -8.50 -6.16
C GLY A 81 -7.95 -9.69 -6.85
N ASP A 82 -8.35 -10.65 -6.04
CA ASP A 82 -9.08 -11.85 -6.42
C ASP A 82 -10.53 -11.77 -5.94
N ASP A 83 -11.49 -11.79 -6.88
CA ASP A 83 -12.91 -11.57 -6.64
C ASP A 83 -13.71 -12.87 -6.45
N ASP A 84 -13.20 -14.01 -6.92
CA ASP A 84 -13.86 -15.32 -6.80
C ASP A 84 -12.90 -16.43 -6.32
N PRO A 85 -12.81 -16.69 -5.00
CA PRO A 85 -11.94 -17.75 -4.46
C PRO A 85 -12.45 -19.17 -4.79
N ASP A 86 -13.61 -19.31 -5.45
CA ASP A 86 -14.18 -20.58 -5.91
C ASP A 86 -13.91 -20.85 -7.39
N ASP A 87 -13.06 -20.06 -8.06
CA ASP A 87 -12.63 -20.33 -9.42
C ASP A 87 -11.18 -20.86 -9.50
N GLY A 88 -10.73 -21.16 -10.71
CA GLY A 88 -9.40 -21.73 -10.98
C GLY A 88 -8.35 -20.66 -11.27
N ASP A 89 -8.67 -19.39 -11.06
CA ASP A 89 -7.85 -18.24 -11.36
C ASP A 89 -7.40 -17.59 -10.04
N ALA A 90 -6.26 -16.92 -10.06
CA ALA A 90 -5.74 -16.18 -8.91
C ALA A 90 -5.33 -14.78 -9.39
N ASP A 91 -6.27 -13.84 -9.33
CA ASP A 91 -6.07 -12.51 -9.93
C ASP A 91 -5.41 -11.49 -8.99
N ASN A 92 -5.19 -11.85 -7.72
CA ASN A 92 -4.50 -10.98 -6.77
C ASN A 92 -3.01 -10.81 -7.11
N TYR A 93 -2.50 -9.58 -7.00
CA TYR A 93 -1.07 -9.33 -7.11
C TYR A 93 -0.34 -9.84 -5.86
N ASP A 94 0.83 -10.44 -6.04
CA ASP A 94 1.72 -10.86 -4.96
C ASP A 94 3.10 -10.21 -5.13
N ASN A 95 3.80 -9.94 -4.02
CA ASN A 95 5.13 -9.35 -4.00
C ASN A 95 6.09 -10.22 -3.19
N ILE A 96 7.31 -10.39 -3.72
CA ILE A 96 8.38 -11.07 -3.00
C ILE A 96 9.28 -10.01 -2.34
N ASP A 97 9.22 -9.92 -1.01
CA ASP A 97 10.16 -9.18 -0.16
C ASP A 97 10.33 -7.70 -0.60
N THR A 98 9.28 -6.90 -0.45
CA THR A 98 9.29 -5.48 -0.84
C THR A 98 8.93 -4.55 0.31
N ASP A 99 9.72 -3.49 0.48
CA ASP A 99 9.41 -2.36 1.37
C ASP A 99 8.80 -1.23 0.53
N VAL A 100 7.47 -1.16 0.40
CA VAL A 100 6.85 -0.12 -0.43
C VAL A 100 6.58 1.15 0.39
N PRO A 101 7.25 2.28 0.08
CA PRO A 101 7.05 3.51 0.84
C PRO A 101 5.69 4.11 0.53
N GLY A 102 4.74 3.93 1.45
CA GLY A 102 3.36 4.36 1.29
C GLY A 102 2.99 5.49 2.24
N ASP A 103 1.92 5.26 2.97
CA ASP A 103 1.31 6.16 3.94
C ASP A 103 1.89 5.94 5.35
N VAL A 104 1.26 6.46 6.40
CA VAL A 104 1.82 6.39 7.77
C VAL A 104 1.17 5.31 8.61
N VAL A 105 -0.15 5.10 8.48
CA VAL A 105 -0.90 4.11 9.27
C VAL A 105 -0.84 2.74 8.62
N ILE A 106 -1.30 2.60 7.36
CA ILE A 106 -1.43 1.30 6.69
C ILE A 106 -0.08 0.79 6.19
N PHE A 107 0.59 1.57 5.35
CA PHE A 107 1.85 1.17 4.72
C PHE A 107 3.07 1.66 5.52
N GLU A 108 4.25 1.27 5.04
CA GLU A 108 5.50 1.66 5.66
C GLU A 108 5.88 3.12 5.42
N GLU A 109 6.28 3.76 6.53
CA GLU A 109 6.70 5.14 6.57
C GLU A 109 8.23 5.23 6.74
N GLN A 110 8.87 6.22 6.10
CA GLN A 110 10.34 6.24 5.96
C GLN A 110 11.15 6.69 7.20
N VAL A 111 10.53 6.88 8.37
CA VAL A 111 11.21 7.27 9.63
C VAL A 111 11.67 6.05 10.41
N THR A 112 10.87 4.98 10.47
CA THR A 112 11.16 3.71 11.15
C THR A 112 10.93 2.52 10.21
N ASP A 113 11.96 1.67 10.05
CA ASP A 113 11.89 0.39 9.32
C ASP A 113 11.01 -0.63 10.04
N ASP A 114 10.44 -1.57 9.29
CA ASP A 114 9.79 -2.81 9.74
C ASP A 114 8.67 -2.59 10.76
N ASN A 115 8.04 -1.43 10.67
CA ASN A 115 6.94 -1.04 11.53
C ASN A 115 5.84 -0.54 10.62
N SER A 116 5.03 -1.45 10.10
CA SER A 116 3.90 -1.15 9.23
C SER A 116 2.82 -2.20 9.49
N TRP A 117 1.59 -1.92 9.04
CA TRP A 117 0.59 -2.97 8.98
C TRP A 117 0.93 -3.92 7.85
N THR A 118 1.30 -3.35 6.70
CA THR A 118 1.76 -4.09 5.53
C THR A 118 2.96 -3.38 4.90
N ASP A 119 3.89 -4.18 4.41
CA ASP A 119 4.99 -3.81 3.50
C ASP A 119 4.63 -4.14 2.04
N ALA A 120 3.64 -5.02 1.83
CA ALA A 120 3.07 -5.38 0.53
C ALA A 120 2.27 -4.24 -0.10
N PRO A 121 2.20 -4.17 -1.45
CA PRO A 121 1.46 -3.13 -2.15
C PRO A 121 -0.05 -3.36 -2.26
N TYR A 122 -0.58 -4.31 -1.52
CA TYR A 122 -1.99 -4.69 -1.51
C TYR A 122 -2.48 -4.96 -0.09
N LEU A 123 -3.78 -5.17 0.03
CA LEU A 123 -4.46 -5.49 1.27
C LEU A 123 -5.27 -6.78 1.06
N LEU A 124 -4.92 -7.83 1.83
CA LEU A 124 -5.46 -9.19 1.66
C LEU A 124 -5.26 -9.73 0.22
N ASP A 125 -5.98 -10.77 -0.12
CA ASP A 125 -6.22 -11.24 -1.49
C ASP A 125 -7.04 -10.23 -2.31
N LYS A 126 -7.55 -9.13 -1.73
CA LYS A 126 -8.46 -8.19 -2.37
C LYS A 126 -7.81 -7.05 -3.13
N GLY A 127 -6.48 -7.03 -3.21
CA GLY A 127 -5.74 -5.99 -3.92
C GLY A 127 -5.86 -4.64 -3.22
N PHE A 128 -5.59 -3.56 -3.96
CA PHE A 128 -5.60 -2.21 -3.38
C PHE A 128 -5.67 -1.10 -4.43
N ILE A 129 -6.35 -0.01 -4.11
CA ILE A 129 -6.39 1.22 -4.90
C ILE A 129 -6.13 2.41 -3.98
N MET A 130 -5.23 3.31 -4.36
CA MET A 130 -5.02 4.57 -3.64
C MET A 130 -4.93 5.78 -4.58
N PHE A 131 -5.59 6.84 -4.15
CA PHE A 131 -5.46 8.18 -4.68
C PHE A 131 -4.89 9.10 -3.60
N ARG A 132 -3.65 9.55 -3.77
CA ARG A 132 -2.98 10.39 -2.78
C ARG A 132 -2.57 11.73 -3.34
N LEU A 133 -2.79 12.80 -2.56
CA LEU A 133 -2.26 14.13 -2.84
C LEU A 133 -1.26 14.52 -1.76
N LYS A 134 -0.02 14.79 -2.15
CA LYS A 134 1.09 15.19 -1.26
C LYS A 134 1.64 16.56 -1.65
N ALA A 135 1.94 17.38 -0.66
CA ALA A 135 2.45 18.73 -0.85
C ALA A 135 3.78 18.94 -0.12
N ASN A 136 4.91 18.85 -0.82
CA ASN A 136 6.23 19.04 -0.24
C ASN A 136 6.58 20.54 -0.17
N TYR A 137 6.86 21.05 1.02
CA TYR A 137 7.20 22.45 1.24
C TYR A 137 8.46 22.66 2.10
N GLN A 138 9.45 23.39 1.56
CA GLN A 138 10.64 23.82 2.28
C GLN A 138 10.37 25.12 3.06
N VAL A 139 9.95 24.98 4.32
CA VAL A 139 9.58 26.11 5.20
C VAL A 139 10.77 27.04 5.47
N THR A 140 11.90 26.46 5.88
CA THR A 140 13.16 27.18 6.12
C THR A 140 14.33 26.41 5.52
N LYS A 141 15.56 26.92 5.58
CA LYS A 141 16.76 26.16 5.14
C LYS A 141 16.99 24.85 5.92
N LYS A 142 16.41 24.71 7.11
CA LYS A 142 16.58 23.54 7.98
C LYS A 142 15.33 22.67 8.09
N TRP A 143 14.17 23.19 7.71
CA TRP A 143 12.89 22.56 8.01
C TRP A 143 12.05 22.41 6.75
N SER A 144 11.61 21.19 6.49
CA SER A 144 10.64 20.85 5.45
C SER A 144 9.47 20.07 6.05
N ILE A 145 8.30 20.25 5.44
CA ILE A 145 7.09 19.49 5.75
C ILE A 145 6.51 18.92 4.47
N ALA A 146 5.74 17.84 4.59
CA ALA A 146 4.93 17.30 3.53
C ALA A 146 3.60 16.78 4.10
N PRO A 147 2.57 17.62 4.22
CA PRO A 147 1.22 17.11 4.42
C PRO A 147 0.77 16.29 3.21
N ALA A 148 0.01 15.23 3.46
CA ALA A 148 -0.64 14.43 2.43
C ALA A 148 -2.03 13.98 2.88
N VAL A 149 -2.86 13.64 1.91
CA VAL A 149 -4.15 12.96 2.12
C VAL A 149 -4.28 11.86 1.09
N ALA A 150 -4.73 10.68 1.51
CA ALA A 150 -5.03 9.56 0.66
C ALA A 150 -6.50 9.16 0.82
N TYR A 151 -7.12 8.79 -0.30
CA TYR A 151 -8.34 8.00 -0.31
C TYR A 151 -7.99 6.61 -0.83
N MET A 152 -8.45 5.58 -0.12
CA MET A 152 -8.00 4.21 -0.30
C MET A 152 -9.22 3.29 -0.43
N LEU A 153 -9.11 2.31 -1.32
CA LEU A 153 -10.09 1.28 -1.59
C LEU A 153 -9.36 -0.07 -1.74
N LEU A 154 -10.11 -1.16 -1.68
CA LEU A 154 -9.67 -2.44 -2.21
C LEU A 154 -9.93 -2.50 -3.71
N ALA A 155 -9.22 -3.39 -4.41
CA ALA A 155 -9.51 -3.63 -5.82
C ALA A 155 -10.78 -4.47 -5.97
N GLU A 156 -11.00 -5.41 -5.05
CA GLU A 156 -12.17 -6.27 -4.99
C GLU A 156 -12.88 -6.14 -3.63
N ASP A 157 -14.18 -6.41 -3.62
CA ASP A 157 -15.02 -6.31 -2.42
C ASP A 157 -14.58 -7.34 -1.36
N THR A 158 -14.63 -6.95 -0.07
CA THR A 158 -14.52 -7.96 0.99
C THR A 158 -15.80 -8.78 1.11
N TYR A 159 -15.82 -9.79 1.99
CA TYR A 159 -16.98 -10.67 2.16
C TYR A 159 -18.29 -9.95 2.52
N ASN A 160 -18.24 -8.71 3.04
CA ASN A 160 -19.44 -7.92 3.39
C ASN A 160 -19.97 -7.12 2.20
N GLY A 161 -19.23 -7.10 1.08
CA GLY A 161 -19.54 -6.35 -0.11
C GLY A 161 -19.00 -4.91 -0.10
N ASP A 162 -18.09 -4.58 0.81
CA ASP A 162 -17.48 -3.24 0.89
C ASP A 162 -16.01 -3.25 0.44
N ASP A 163 -15.60 -2.16 -0.23
CA ASP A 163 -14.25 -1.89 -0.73
C ASP A 163 -13.62 -0.62 -0.11
N ASP A 164 -14.37 0.16 0.67
CA ASP A 164 -13.92 1.43 1.25
C ASP A 164 -12.95 1.23 2.42
N VAL A 165 -11.65 1.37 2.16
CA VAL A 165 -10.60 1.36 3.20
C VAL A 165 -10.63 2.67 4.00
N GLY A 166 -10.97 3.78 3.32
CA GLY A 166 -11.21 5.08 3.95
C GLY A 166 -10.17 6.15 3.60
N TRP A 167 -10.01 7.12 4.50
CA TRP A 167 -9.18 8.32 4.27
C TRP A 167 -8.03 8.40 5.26
N GLU A 168 -6.79 8.56 4.77
CA GLU A 168 -5.64 8.82 5.63
C GLU A 168 -5.12 10.25 5.47
N MET A 169 -5.01 10.97 6.59
CA MET A 169 -4.38 12.29 6.66
C MET A 169 -3.00 12.17 7.28
N MET A 170 -1.99 12.69 6.60
CA MET A 170 -0.60 12.50 6.98
C MET A 170 0.17 13.82 7.07
N LEU A 171 1.18 13.83 7.93
CA LEU A 171 2.18 14.89 8.02
C LEU A 171 3.58 14.30 8.18
N PHE A 172 4.42 14.51 7.18
CA PHE A 172 5.85 14.25 7.27
C PHE A 172 6.60 15.55 7.58
N SER A 173 7.62 15.50 8.43
CA SER A 173 8.44 16.65 8.79
C SER A 173 9.89 16.23 8.98
N LYS A 174 10.81 17.05 8.45
CA LYS A 174 12.25 16.86 8.60
C LYS A 174 12.92 18.14 9.04
N TYR A 175 13.69 18.06 10.11
CA TYR A 175 14.45 19.16 10.68
C TYR A 175 15.94 18.83 10.76
N ASN A 176 16.75 19.55 9.99
CA ASN A 176 18.20 19.45 9.98
C ASN A 176 18.77 20.23 11.17
N ILE A 177 19.07 19.54 12.27
CA ILE A 177 19.61 20.13 13.49
C ILE A 177 21.02 20.69 13.21
N TRP A 178 21.90 19.82 12.69
CA TRP A 178 23.28 20.10 12.29
C TRP A 178 23.63 19.40 10.97
N LYS A 179 24.82 19.66 10.43
CA LYS A 179 25.33 18.89 9.29
C LYS A 179 25.31 17.40 9.65
N ASN A 180 24.65 16.60 8.82
CA ASN A 180 24.45 15.17 8.98
C ASN A 180 23.59 14.72 10.17
N LEU A 181 22.99 15.63 10.94
CA LEU A 181 22.09 15.30 12.06
C LEU A 181 20.68 15.82 11.80
N ASN A 182 19.76 14.89 11.58
CA ASN A 182 18.38 15.20 11.23
C ASN A 182 17.41 14.59 12.24
N PHE A 183 16.37 15.33 12.58
CA PHE A 183 15.17 14.82 13.22
C PHE A 183 14.11 14.63 12.14
N ASN A 184 13.50 13.45 12.07
CA ASN A 184 12.39 13.14 11.19
C ASN A 184 11.17 12.79 12.03
N PHE A 185 10.00 13.11 11.52
CA PHE A 185 8.71 12.92 12.16
C PHE A 185 7.67 12.57 11.09
N ALA A 186 6.84 11.57 11.36
CA ALA A 186 5.65 11.27 10.58
C ALA A 186 4.46 11.11 11.54
N ALA A 187 3.30 11.59 11.11
CA ALA A 187 2.04 11.37 11.79
C ALA A 187 0.96 11.06 10.77
N GLY A 188 0.12 10.08 11.07
CA GLY A 188 -1.01 9.63 10.27
C GLY A 188 -2.26 9.50 11.12
N TYR A 189 -3.41 9.78 10.51
CA TYR A 189 -4.73 9.51 11.05
C TYR A 189 -5.59 8.93 9.94
N LEU A 190 -5.99 7.67 10.10
CA LEU A 190 -6.89 6.94 9.25
C LEU A 190 -8.31 7.07 9.81
N VAL A 191 -9.19 7.67 9.00
CA VAL A 191 -10.63 7.50 9.16
C VAL A 191 -10.98 6.19 8.44
N ALA A 192 -11.24 5.15 9.21
CA ALA A 192 -11.47 3.81 8.67
C ALA A 192 -12.83 3.78 7.95
N GLY A 193 -12.87 3.14 6.78
CA GLY A 193 -14.10 2.85 6.05
C GLY A 193 -14.60 1.42 6.31
N ASP A 194 -15.76 1.10 5.73
CA ASP A 194 -16.49 -0.15 5.99
C ASP A 194 -15.73 -1.42 5.55
N ALA A 195 -14.77 -1.33 4.62
CA ALA A 195 -13.91 -2.48 4.29
C ALA A 195 -12.98 -2.84 5.44
N MET A 196 -12.62 -1.89 6.31
CA MET A 196 -11.77 -2.15 7.49
C MET A 196 -12.49 -3.03 8.53
N ASP A 197 -13.82 -3.03 8.54
CA ASP A 197 -14.63 -3.94 9.36
C ASP A 197 -14.35 -5.40 9.01
N ALA A 198 -13.93 -5.67 7.77
CA ALA A 198 -13.54 -7.01 7.33
C ALA A 198 -12.43 -7.60 8.20
N TRP A 199 -11.40 -6.79 8.46
CA TRP A 199 -10.30 -7.15 9.35
C TRP A 199 -10.74 -7.24 10.80
N ALA A 200 -11.64 -6.35 11.24
CA ALA A 200 -12.16 -6.37 12.61
C ALA A 200 -13.01 -7.60 12.89
N ARG A 201 -13.80 -8.09 11.91
CA ARG A 201 -14.67 -9.26 12.08
C ARG A 201 -13.93 -10.60 12.03
N ASP A 202 -12.87 -10.73 11.24
CA ASP A 202 -12.04 -11.93 11.30
C ASP A 202 -11.31 -12.04 12.64
N ALA A 203 -10.91 -10.90 13.23
CA ALA A 203 -10.49 -10.85 14.63
C ALA A 203 -11.63 -11.21 15.62
N ASN A 204 -12.89 -11.01 15.23
CA ASN A 204 -14.09 -11.17 16.06
C ASN A 204 -14.47 -12.62 16.36
N ILE A 205 -14.15 -13.59 15.47
CA ILE A 205 -14.30 -15.02 15.79
C ILE A 205 -13.47 -15.39 17.04
N SER A 206 -12.44 -14.61 17.35
CA SER A 206 -11.54 -14.85 18.49
C SER A 206 -11.78 -14.00 19.75
N ASN A 207 -12.49 -12.85 19.70
CA ASN A 207 -12.37 -11.85 20.79
C ASN A 207 -13.61 -10.98 21.17
N ASP A 208 -14.87 -11.32 20.84
CA ASP A 208 -16.06 -10.60 21.36
C ASP A 208 -16.10 -9.08 21.03
N TYR A 209 -15.54 -8.67 19.87
CA TYR A 209 -15.54 -7.29 19.39
C TYR A 209 -16.84 -6.95 18.63
N ASP A 210 -17.22 -5.69 18.49
CA ASP A 210 -18.49 -5.28 17.86
C ASP A 210 -18.46 -5.26 16.32
N GLY A 211 -17.29 -5.48 15.72
CA GLY A 211 -17.13 -5.60 14.27
C GLY A 211 -17.07 -4.27 13.53
N ASP A 212 -16.87 -3.16 14.24
CA ASP A 212 -16.67 -1.82 13.69
C ASP A 212 -15.18 -1.45 13.80
N ALA A 213 -14.55 -1.12 12.68
CA ALA A 213 -13.15 -0.73 12.66
C ALA A 213 -12.98 0.70 13.19
N ASP A 214 -12.37 0.81 14.38
CA ASP A 214 -12.01 2.12 14.94
C ASP A 214 -11.03 2.89 14.03
N ASP A 215 -11.17 4.22 14.00
CA ASP A 215 -10.17 5.14 13.46
C ASP A 215 -8.79 4.89 14.09
N GLN A 216 -7.76 4.88 13.26
CA GLN A 216 -6.39 4.62 13.71
C GLN A 216 -5.51 5.85 13.58
N TRP A 217 -4.55 6.00 14.49
CA TRP A 217 -3.53 7.03 14.38
C TRP A 217 -2.16 6.48 14.71
N ARG A 218 -1.16 7.01 14.03
CA ARG A 218 0.23 6.61 14.22
C ARG A 218 1.13 7.83 14.21
N VAL A 219 2.11 7.83 15.09
CA VAL A 219 3.16 8.86 15.14
C VAL A 219 4.51 8.17 15.28
N THR A 220 5.44 8.53 14.42
CA THR A 220 6.83 8.08 14.49
C THR A 220 7.77 9.27 14.47
N ALA A 221 8.87 9.13 15.19
CA ALA A 221 9.90 10.16 15.26
C ALA A 221 11.27 9.52 15.43
N GLY A 222 12.27 10.05 14.74
CA GLY A 222 13.62 9.48 14.74
C GLY A 222 14.69 10.53 14.55
N ILE A 223 15.81 10.37 15.25
CA ILE A 223 17.03 11.16 15.03
C ILE A 223 18.01 10.29 14.25
N ARG A 224 18.44 10.77 13.07
CA ARG A 224 19.41 10.08 12.22
C ARG A 224 20.68 10.90 12.11
N PHE A 225 21.82 10.28 12.45
CA PHE A 225 23.16 10.83 12.18
C PHE A 225 23.84 10.03 11.06
N LYS A 226 24.37 10.72 10.05
CA LYS A 226 25.16 10.08 8.98
C LYS A 226 26.64 10.43 9.14
N PHE A 227 27.47 9.43 9.43
CA PHE A 227 28.92 9.60 9.57
C PHE A 227 29.58 9.98 8.24
#